data_AF-W5UCQ9-F1
#
_entry.id   AF-W5UCQ9-F1
#
_cell.length_a   1.000
_cell.length_b   1.000
_cell.length_c   1.000
_cell.angle_alpha   90.00
_cell.angle_beta   90.00
_cell.angle_gamma   90.00
#
_symmetry.space_group_name_H-M   'P 1'
#
loop_
_entity.id
_entity.type
_entity.pdbx_description
1 polymer ?
#
loop_
_entity_poly.entity_id
_entity_poly.type
_entity_poly.pdbx_seq_one_letter_code
_entity_poly.pdbx_strand_id
1 'polypeptide(L)'
;MAADCEAWLNANPVEADDLSDSYQSGNEENALVSRADDEINGNWVPAPVGTVHEARLKAKAKRRLRKNSSRDSGRGDSLSENGEASRSAVPPASPKGKVLDRRSRLGKGRGLPKKGGAGGKGVWGTPGEVYDVEEVDVRDPNYDEDQENCVYETVVLPLDEDNFTRTVTPIVQEYFEHGDSDEVAELLGELNLGSMRSDVPLLAVSLALEAKASQRELTSLLLSRLCGRVLSRSDIEASFRKLLKELPDLVLDTPTAPQLVGQFIARAVADQILSKSYIDGYKGSVDCEHARAALDRAAVLLKMSKESGLKIDNLWGLGGGQRPVNQLINEVNLLLKEYVLSGDTAEAERCLRELEVPHFHHEFVYEAIVMVLESKGDTTLQAILKLLKSLFDSSVITLDQMRRGYERVYMDIAEINIDVPCAYSLLEHFVDKSFSAAVIDKKLRDLCPCRGRKRFVSEGDGGLLKLETY
;
A
#
# COMPACT_ATOMS: atom_id res chain seq x y z
N MET A 1 -7.75 0.54 35.78
CA MET A 1 -9.02 -0.11 36.14
C MET A 1 -8.77 -1.60 36.24
N ALA A 2 -8.35 -2.10 37.41
CA ALA A 2 -7.87 -3.48 37.57
C ALA A 2 -8.34 -4.14 38.90
N ALA A 3 -9.24 -3.49 39.65
CA ALA A 3 -9.69 -3.94 40.96
C ALA A 3 -11.12 -4.52 40.97
N ASP A 4 -11.91 -4.30 39.92
CA ASP A 4 -13.34 -4.65 39.90
C ASP A 4 -13.62 -6.07 39.34
N CYS A 5 -12.61 -6.78 38.82
CA CYS A 5 -12.78 -8.12 38.26
C CYS A 5 -12.69 -9.26 39.29
N GLU A 6 -11.94 -9.10 40.38
CA GLU A 6 -11.77 -10.16 41.40
C GLU A 6 -13.02 -10.35 42.28
N ALA A 7 -13.88 -9.33 42.39
CA ALA A 7 -15.07 -9.37 43.25
C ALA A 7 -16.19 -10.27 42.72
N TRP A 8 -16.20 -10.62 41.42
CA TRP A 8 -17.30 -11.36 40.80
C TRP A 8 -17.10 -12.89 40.77
N LEU A 9 -15.85 -13.36 40.82
CA LEU A 9 -15.51 -14.78 40.74
C LEU A 9 -15.80 -15.57 42.03
N ASN A 10 -15.93 -14.89 43.18
CA ASN A 10 -16.17 -15.52 44.48
C ASN A 10 -17.67 -15.78 44.80
N ALA A 11 -18.58 -15.53 43.85
CA ALA A 11 -20.02 -15.48 44.12
C ALA A 11 -20.83 -16.74 43.73
N ASN A 12 -20.25 -17.71 43.01
CA ASN A 12 -20.94 -18.93 42.56
C ASN A 12 -19.99 -20.13 42.46
N PRO A 13 -19.99 -21.07 43.43
CA PRO A 13 -19.48 -22.41 43.22
C PRO A 13 -20.53 -23.25 42.48
N VAL A 14 -20.17 -23.82 41.33
CA VAL A 14 -20.96 -24.88 40.67
C VAL A 14 -20.19 -26.19 40.83
N GLU A 15 -20.88 -27.19 41.37
CA GLU A 15 -20.31 -28.50 41.70
C GLU A 15 -19.92 -29.27 40.42
N ALA A 16 -18.83 -30.03 40.51
CA ALA A 16 -18.39 -30.93 39.46
C ALA A 16 -18.77 -32.36 39.84
N ASP A 17 -19.62 -33.01 39.04
CA ASP A 17 -19.90 -34.44 39.13
C ASP A 17 -19.03 -35.22 38.13
N ASP A 18 -18.31 -36.22 38.66
CA ASP A 18 -17.54 -37.19 37.88
C ASP A 18 -18.45 -38.10 37.06
N LEU A 19 -18.13 -38.33 35.78
CA LEU A 19 -18.40 -39.61 35.11
C LEU A 19 -17.30 -39.97 34.11
N SER A 20 -16.48 -40.94 34.51
CA SER A 20 -15.61 -41.71 33.62
C SER A 20 -16.41 -42.78 32.89
N ASP A 21 -16.06 -43.12 31.64
CA ASP A 21 -15.92 -44.54 31.28
C ASP A 21 -15.07 -44.76 30.03
N SER A 22 -14.48 -45.94 29.93
CA SER A 22 -13.47 -46.29 28.92
C SER A 22 -13.62 -47.72 28.41
N TYR A 23 -13.58 -47.93 27.09
CA TYR A 23 -13.42 -49.27 26.49
C TYR A 23 -12.58 -49.25 25.19
N GLN A 24 -11.87 -50.36 24.96
CA GLN A 24 -10.85 -50.56 23.91
C GLN A 24 -11.30 -51.55 22.82
N SER A 25 -10.49 -51.63 21.74
CA SER A 25 -10.44 -52.70 20.73
C SER A 25 -11.59 -52.74 19.70
N GLY A 26 -11.40 -53.01 18.41
CA GLY A 26 -10.18 -53.29 17.63
C GLY A 26 -10.33 -54.54 16.76
N ASN A 27 -10.25 -54.42 15.42
CA ASN A 27 -9.69 -55.42 14.48
C ASN A 27 -9.60 -54.90 13.03
N GLU A 28 -8.64 -55.43 12.27
CA GLU A 28 -8.44 -55.25 10.82
C GLU A 28 -9.20 -56.33 10.03
N GLU A 29 -9.74 -56.05 8.83
CA GLU A 29 -9.91 -57.04 7.74
C GLU A 29 -9.80 -56.38 6.33
N ASN A 30 -9.31 -57.14 5.33
CA ASN A 30 -8.86 -56.67 4.00
C ASN A 30 -9.96 -56.66 2.92
N ALA A 31 -9.78 -55.84 1.87
CA ALA A 31 -10.43 -56.04 0.55
C ALA A 31 -9.56 -55.60 -0.66
N LEU A 32 -9.59 -56.44 -1.71
CA LEU A 32 -8.85 -56.37 -2.99
C LEU A 32 -9.91 -56.48 -4.13
N VAL A 33 -9.74 -56.05 -5.41
CA VAL A 33 -8.58 -55.76 -6.27
C VAL A 33 -8.97 -54.66 -7.30
N SER A 34 -8.08 -53.74 -7.68
CA SER A 34 -7.91 -53.28 -9.10
C SER A 34 -6.76 -52.27 -9.28
N ARG A 35 -5.68 -52.70 -9.93
CA ARG A 35 -4.71 -51.78 -10.58
C ARG A 35 -5.09 -51.69 -12.06
N ALA A 36 -5.23 -50.48 -12.57
CA ALA A 36 -5.08 -50.20 -13.99
C ALA A 36 -3.64 -49.71 -14.17
N ASP A 37 -2.89 -50.36 -15.06
CA ASP A 37 -1.53 -49.94 -15.41
C ASP A 37 -1.61 -48.95 -16.59
N ASP A 38 -1.63 -47.65 -16.27
CA ASP A 38 -1.41 -46.59 -17.27
C ASP A 38 0.09 -46.30 -17.40
N GLU A 39 0.70 -46.70 -18.52
CA GLU A 39 2.11 -46.45 -18.81
C GLU A 39 2.37 -44.97 -19.14
N ILE A 40 2.61 -44.16 -18.10
CA ILE A 40 3.01 -42.75 -18.25
C ILE A 40 4.47 -42.68 -18.72
N ASN A 41 4.67 -42.41 -20.01
CA ASN A 41 5.99 -42.19 -20.59
C ASN A 41 6.66 -40.94 -19.98
N GLY A 42 7.83 -41.11 -19.38
CA GLY A 42 8.47 -40.08 -18.57
C GLY A 42 9.32 -39.10 -19.36
N ASN A 43 8.85 -37.86 -19.51
CA ASN A 43 9.71 -36.71 -19.81
C ASN A 43 9.24 -35.46 -19.04
N TRP A 44 9.58 -35.43 -17.75
CA TRP A 44 9.08 -34.45 -16.79
C TRP A 44 9.85 -33.11 -16.87
N VAL A 45 9.13 -32.03 -17.16
CA VAL A 45 9.62 -30.65 -17.03
C VAL A 45 8.71 -29.91 -16.04
N PRO A 46 9.22 -29.35 -14.94
CA PRO A 46 8.42 -28.53 -14.03
C PRO A 46 7.79 -27.34 -14.77
N ALA A 47 6.61 -26.89 -14.34
CA ALA A 47 5.90 -25.76 -14.96
C ALA A 47 6.86 -24.57 -15.17
N PRO A 48 6.99 -24.05 -16.40
CA PRO A 48 8.07 -23.13 -16.72
C PRO A 48 7.86 -21.80 -16.01
N VAL A 49 8.77 -21.45 -15.10
CA VAL A 49 8.81 -20.20 -14.30
C VAL A 49 8.62 -18.93 -15.15
N GLY A 50 8.91 -19.01 -16.45
CA GLY A 50 8.61 -17.98 -17.44
C GLY A 50 7.14 -17.57 -17.52
N THR A 51 6.16 -18.49 -17.39
CA THR A 51 4.72 -18.15 -17.52
C THR A 51 4.24 -17.24 -16.40
N VAL A 52 4.58 -17.57 -15.14
CA VAL A 52 4.25 -16.75 -13.97
C VAL A 52 5.00 -15.40 -14.01
N HIS A 53 6.23 -15.38 -14.51
CA HIS A 53 6.95 -14.12 -14.71
C HIS A 53 6.31 -13.26 -15.81
N GLU A 54 5.88 -13.86 -16.91
CA GLU A 54 5.19 -13.18 -18.01
C GLU A 54 3.81 -12.66 -17.58
N ALA A 55 3.05 -13.44 -16.81
CA ALA A 55 1.81 -13.02 -16.17
C ALA A 55 2.03 -11.77 -15.29
N ARG A 56 3.05 -11.78 -14.42
CA ARG A 56 3.45 -10.62 -13.59
C ARG A 56 3.89 -9.42 -14.43
N LEU A 57 4.55 -9.62 -15.57
CA LEU A 57 4.90 -8.53 -16.49
C LEU A 57 3.66 -7.95 -17.20
N LYS A 58 2.73 -8.81 -17.65
CA LYS A 58 1.44 -8.40 -18.26
C LYS A 58 0.56 -7.65 -17.28
N ALA A 59 0.43 -8.14 -16.04
CA ALA A 59 -0.29 -7.49 -14.96
C ALA A 59 0.28 -6.09 -14.64
N LYS A 60 1.60 -5.99 -14.49
CA LYS A 60 2.30 -4.70 -14.31
C LYS A 60 2.13 -3.75 -15.49
N ALA A 61 2.03 -4.26 -16.72
CA ALA A 61 1.73 -3.45 -17.90
C ALA A 61 0.27 -2.95 -17.90
N LYS A 62 -0.71 -3.81 -17.58
CA LYS A 62 -2.13 -3.44 -17.41
C LYS A 62 -2.32 -2.37 -16.33
N ARG A 63 -1.65 -2.50 -15.17
CA ARG A 63 -1.66 -1.48 -14.11
C ARG A 63 -1.10 -0.14 -14.56
N ARG A 64 0.00 -0.13 -15.32
CA ARG A 64 0.54 1.11 -15.92
C ARG A 64 -0.46 1.77 -16.87
N LEU A 65 -1.21 0.98 -17.64
CA LEU A 65 -2.27 1.49 -18.50
C LEU A 65 -3.40 2.14 -17.69
N ARG A 66 -3.91 1.47 -16.65
CA ARG A 66 -4.93 2.00 -15.71
C ARG A 66 -4.48 3.29 -15.01
N LYS A 67 -3.20 3.38 -14.63
CA LYS A 67 -2.63 4.57 -13.97
C LYS A 67 -2.36 5.74 -14.94
N ASN A 68 -2.32 5.49 -16.24
CA ASN A 68 -2.17 6.52 -17.26
C ASN A 68 -3.52 7.06 -17.77
N SER A 69 -4.57 6.24 -17.81
CA SER A 69 -5.91 6.68 -18.26
C SER A 69 -6.57 7.70 -17.34
N SER A 70 -6.15 7.81 -16.07
CA SER A 70 -6.64 8.83 -15.12
C SER A 70 -5.98 10.20 -15.25
N ARG A 71 -5.08 10.40 -16.24
CA ARG A 71 -4.31 11.63 -16.42
C ARG A 71 -4.71 12.49 -17.63
N ASP A 72 -5.73 12.09 -18.38
CA ASP A 72 -6.13 12.70 -19.66
C ASP A 72 -7.52 13.35 -19.64
N SER A 73 -7.94 13.88 -18.49
CA SER A 73 -9.19 14.62 -18.30
C SER A 73 -8.92 16.03 -17.75
N GLY A 74 -7.97 16.75 -18.37
CA GLY A 74 -7.44 18.00 -17.79
C GLY A 74 -6.66 18.93 -18.72
N ARG A 75 -6.90 18.91 -20.05
CA ARG A 75 -6.47 19.99 -20.95
C ARG A 75 -7.60 20.36 -21.90
N GLY A 76 -8.07 21.60 -21.77
CA GLY A 76 -9.23 22.09 -22.49
C GLY A 76 -8.99 22.13 -24.00
N ASP A 77 -9.92 21.54 -24.74
CA ASP A 77 -10.14 21.88 -26.13
C ASP A 77 -10.77 23.28 -26.20
N SER A 78 -10.24 24.13 -27.07
CA SER A 78 -10.73 25.48 -27.31
C SER A 78 -10.23 25.95 -28.68
N LEU A 79 -10.80 25.33 -29.71
CA LEU A 79 -10.78 25.89 -31.05
C LEU A 79 -11.48 27.25 -31.04
N SER A 80 -10.78 28.29 -31.48
CA SER A 80 -11.41 29.51 -31.96
C SER A 80 -10.63 30.02 -33.17
N GLU A 81 -11.27 29.78 -34.30
CA GLU A 81 -10.93 30.30 -35.62
C GLU A 81 -11.11 31.82 -35.63
N ASN A 82 -10.05 32.57 -35.98
CA ASN A 82 -10.21 33.87 -36.60
C ASN A 82 -8.99 34.24 -37.43
N GLY A 83 -9.22 34.94 -38.55
CA GLY A 83 -8.24 35.03 -39.64
C GLY A 83 -7.32 36.26 -39.66
N GLU A 84 -6.44 36.20 -40.66
CA GLU A 84 -5.67 37.27 -41.30
C GLU A 84 -4.38 37.87 -40.66
N ALA A 85 -3.29 37.54 -41.38
CA ALA A 85 -2.29 38.46 -41.92
C ALA A 85 -0.95 38.74 -41.18
N SER A 86 0.11 38.39 -41.94
CA SER A 86 1.43 39.04 -42.03
C SER A 86 2.62 38.62 -41.14
N ARG A 87 3.66 38.15 -41.86
CA ARG A 87 5.11 38.39 -41.67
C ARG A 87 5.91 37.52 -40.67
N SER A 88 6.40 36.41 -41.23
CA SER A 88 7.85 36.08 -41.33
C SER A 88 8.78 36.36 -40.13
N ALA A 89 9.16 35.31 -39.40
CA ALA A 89 10.50 35.14 -38.82
C ALA A 89 10.79 33.65 -38.50
N VAL A 90 12.06 33.24 -38.62
CA VAL A 90 12.55 31.87 -38.40
C VAL A 90 12.99 31.69 -36.94
N PRO A 91 12.72 30.56 -36.26
CA PRO A 91 13.19 30.32 -34.89
C PRO A 91 14.69 29.92 -34.84
N PRO A 92 15.43 30.28 -33.77
CA PRO A 92 16.87 30.09 -33.70
C PRO A 92 17.28 28.66 -33.34
N ALA A 93 18.41 28.22 -33.88
CA ALA A 93 19.01 26.91 -33.58
C ALA A 93 19.93 26.94 -32.36
N SER A 94 19.84 25.92 -31.50
CA SER A 94 20.78 25.64 -30.41
C SER A 94 21.77 24.51 -30.77
N PRO A 95 22.95 24.41 -30.12
CA PRO A 95 24.15 23.91 -30.79
C PRO A 95 24.41 22.39 -30.68
N LYS A 96 25.15 21.87 -31.66
CA LYS A 96 25.48 20.45 -31.84
C LYS A 96 26.53 19.94 -30.84
N GLY A 97 26.17 18.94 -30.04
CA GLY A 97 27.12 18.10 -29.31
C GLY A 97 27.85 17.12 -30.25
N LYS A 98 29.18 17.04 -30.14
CA LYS A 98 30.04 16.19 -30.99
C LYS A 98 30.03 14.74 -30.47
N VAL A 99 29.62 13.78 -31.30
CA VAL A 99 29.95 12.36 -31.12
C VAL A 99 31.22 12.04 -31.92
N LEU A 100 32.19 11.39 -31.27
CA LEU A 100 33.48 11.05 -31.86
C LEU A 100 33.39 9.77 -32.70
N ASP A 101 33.39 9.93 -34.02
CA ASP A 101 33.31 8.81 -34.97
C ASP A 101 34.66 8.07 -35.12
N ARG A 102 34.91 7.08 -34.27
CA ARG A 102 36.11 6.23 -34.31
C ARG A 102 36.04 5.22 -35.46
N ARG A 103 36.55 5.61 -36.63
CA ARG A 103 36.78 4.70 -37.77
C ARG A 103 37.78 3.59 -37.42
N SER A 104 37.31 2.34 -37.35
CA SER A 104 38.20 1.17 -37.32
C SER A 104 38.81 0.91 -38.71
N ARG A 105 40.14 0.77 -38.77
CA ARG A 105 40.91 0.38 -39.97
C ARG A 105 41.62 -0.95 -39.73
N LEU A 106 40.93 -2.08 -39.85
CA LEU A 106 41.59 -3.40 -40.00
C LEU A 106 40.82 -4.34 -40.95
N GLY A 107 41.22 -4.32 -42.22
CA GLY A 107 41.61 -5.52 -42.97
C GLY A 107 40.61 -6.65 -43.28
N LYS A 108 39.39 -6.66 -42.75
CA LYS A 108 38.34 -7.62 -43.15
C LYS A 108 37.10 -6.86 -43.59
N GLY A 109 36.52 -7.27 -44.71
CA GLY A 109 35.39 -6.57 -45.32
C GLY A 109 34.23 -6.43 -44.35
N ARG A 110 33.43 -5.36 -44.49
CA ARG A 110 32.18 -5.21 -43.72
C ARG A 110 31.37 -6.49 -43.88
N GLY A 111 31.13 -7.19 -42.77
CA GLY A 111 30.27 -8.38 -42.70
C GLY A 111 28.79 -8.06 -42.86
N LEU A 112 28.47 -7.17 -43.79
CA LEU A 112 27.13 -6.95 -44.28
C LEU A 112 26.74 -8.19 -45.09
N PRO A 113 25.58 -8.81 -44.81
CA PRO A 113 24.98 -9.75 -45.75
C PRO A 113 24.90 -9.11 -47.14
N LYS A 114 25.17 -9.88 -48.20
CA LYS A 114 24.87 -9.41 -49.57
C LYS A 114 23.38 -9.04 -49.61
N LYS A 115 23.02 -7.94 -50.29
CA LYS A 115 21.61 -7.55 -50.44
C LYS A 115 20.78 -8.74 -50.94
N GLY A 116 19.80 -9.19 -50.16
CA GLY A 116 18.95 -10.35 -50.45
C GLY A 116 19.49 -11.72 -49.99
N GLY A 117 20.61 -11.78 -49.26
CA GLY A 117 21.22 -13.05 -48.82
C GLY A 117 20.88 -13.44 -47.38
N ALA A 118 19.71 -14.05 -47.18
CA ALA A 118 19.55 -15.04 -46.12
C ALA A 118 20.26 -16.35 -46.54
N GLY A 119 20.70 -17.18 -45.58
CA GLY A 119 21.44 -18.41 -45.89
C GLY A 119 22.97 -18.29 -45.88
N GLY A 120 23.52 -17.72 -44.81
CA GLY A 120 24.88 -18.07 -44.38
C GLY A 120 24.87 -19.38 -43.59
N LYS A 121 25.88 -20.25 -43.78
CA LYS A 121 25.96 -21.55 -43.08
C LYS A 121 26.01 -21.32 -41.56
N GLY A 122 24.91 -21.63 -40.85
CA GLY A 122 24.76 -21.42 -39.41
C GLY A 122 23.90 -20.20 -38.99
N VAL A 123 23.12 -19.59 -39.89
CA VAL A 123 22.18 -18.49 -39.57
C VAL A 123 20.73 -18.92 -39.84
N TRP A 124 19.83 -18.60 -38.89
CA TRP A 124 18.42 -19.03 -38.84
C TRP A 124 17.48 -18.27 -39.80
N GLY A 125 17.88 -18.05 -41.05
CA GLY A 125 17.05 -17.35 -42.05
C GLY A 125 16.83 -15.86 -41.75
N THR A 126 15.83 -15.26 -42.41
CA THR A 126 15.48 -13.83 -42.24
C THR A 126 14.43 -13.64 -41.13
N PRO A 127 14.58 -12.71 -40.18
CA PRO A 127 13.55 -12.46 -39.18
C PRO A 127 12.24 -11.98 -39.83
N GLY A 128 11.15 -12.72 -39.63
CA GLY A 128 9.84 -12.43 -40.23
C GLY A 128 9.59 -13.08 -41.59
N GLU A 129 10.46 -13.98 -42.04
CA GLU A 129 10.18 -14.88 -43.16
C GLU A 129 9.18 -15.94 -42.68
N VAL A 130 7.90 -15.72 -43.01
CA VAL A 130 6.83 -16.71 -42.81
C VAL A 130 7.08 -17.79 -43.86
N TYR A 131 7.44 -18.99 -43.42
CA TYR A 131 7.44 -20.15 -44.31
C TYR A 131 6.03 -20.29 -44.89
N ASP A 132 5.93 -20.53 -46.20
CA ASP A 132 4.68 -20.98 -46.80
C ASP A 132 4.18 -22.19 -46.01
N VAL A 133 2.86 -22.31 -45.82
CA VAL A 133 2.27 -23.43 -45.07
C VAL A 133 2.75 -24.72 -45.71
N GLU A 134 3.58 -25.49 -45.00
CA GLU A 134 4.06 -26.77 -45.49
C GLU A 134 2.85 -27.70 -45.65
N GLU A 135 2.48 -28.00 -46.91
CA GLU A 135 1.45 -28.98 -47.22
C GLU A 135 1.94 -30.33 -46.71
N VAL A 136 1.26 -30.88 -45.70
CA VAL A 136 1.69 -32.12 -45.05
C VAL A 136 1.59 -33.27 -46.05
N ASP A 137 2.70 -33.96 -46.31
CA ASP A 137 2.70 -35.08 -47.25
C ASP A 137 2.05 -36.31 -46.60
N VAL A 138 0.77 -36.52 -46.93
CA VAL A 138 -0.06 -37.67 -46.55
C VAL A 138 0.58 -39.03 -46.92
N ARG A 139 1.68 -39.04 -47.69
CA ARG A 139 2.43 -40.24 -48.09
C ARG A 139 3.76 -40.42 -47.36
N ASP A 140 4.13 -39.52 -46.45
CA ASP A 140 5.29 -39.73 -45.59
C ASP A 140 5.04 -41.00 -44.73
N PRO A 141 5.95 -41.99 -44.70
CA PRO A 141 5.84 -43.15 -43.81
C PRO A 141 5.76 -42.82 -42.32
N ASN A 142 6.03 -41.57 -41.94
CA ASN A 142 5.95 -41.02 -40.60
C ASN A 142 4.78 -40.01 -40.44
N TYR A 143 3.89 -39.89 -41.45
CA TYR A 143 2.61 -39.18 -41.35
C TYR A 143 1.62 -40.01 -40.53
N ASP A 144 0.94 -39.35 -39.61
CA ASP A 144 0.02 -39.95 -38.65
C ASP A 144 -1.28 -39.11 -38.65
N GLU A 145 -2.35 -39.68 -39.22
CA GLU A 145 -3.65 -39.00 -39.39
C GLU A 145 -4.27 -38.58 -38.04
N ASP A 146 -3.92 -39.27 -36.94
CA ASP A 146 -4.42 -38.95 -35.60
C ASP A 146 -3.71 -37.71 -35.01
N GLN A 147 -2.56 -37.31 -35.54
CA GLN A 147 -1.74 -36.22 -35.02
C GLN A 147 -2.29 -34.82 -35.38
N GLU A 148 -2.96 -34.67 -36.53
CA GLU A 148 -3.61 -33.41 -36.93
C GLU A 148 -4.78 -33.01 -36.01
N ASN A 149 -5.36 -33.98 -35.30
CA ASN A 149 -6.50 -33.79 -34.39
C ASN A 149 -6.08 -33.66 -32.91
N CYS A 150 -4.78 -33.73 -32.60
CA CYS A 150 -4.26 -33.61 -31.24
C CYS A 150 -4.26 -32.14 -30.75
N VAL A 151 -5.34 -31.74 -30.08
CA VAL A 151 -5.36 -30.51 -29.29
C VAL A 151 -4.49 -30.71 -28.03
N TYR A 152 -3.26 -30.22 -28.07
CA TYR A 152 -2.38 -30.16 -26.90
C TYR A 152 -2.88 -29.13 -25.89
N GLU A 153 -3.82 -29.52 -25.02
CA GLU A 153 -4.17 -28.74 -23.85
C GLU A 153 -2.99 -28.72 -22.87
N THR A 154 -2.45 -27.53 -22.59
CA THR A 154 -1.37 -27.37 -21.61
C THR A 154 -1.93 -27.59 -20.20
N VAL A 155 -1.89 -28.83 -19.72
CA VAL A 155 -2.31 -29.19 -18.36
C VAL A 155 -1.37 -28.53 -17.34
N VAL A 156 -1.78 -27.36 -16.84
CA VAL A 156 -1.11 -26.70 -15.72
C VAL A 156 -1.37 -27.52 -14.47
N LEU A 157 -0.36 -28.28 -14.03
CA LEU A 157 -0.43 -29.06 -12.79
C LEU A 157 -0.78 -28.16 -11.59
N PRO A 158 -1.51 -28.69 -10.58
CA PRO A 158 -1.72 -27.96 -9.33
C PRO A 158 -0.39 -27.55 -8.70
N LEU A 159 -0.35 -26.35 -8.12
CA LEU A 159 0.81 -25.90 -7.35
C LEU A 159 1.02 -26.79 -6.12
N ASP A 160 2.27 -27.20 -5.91
CA ASP A 160 2.78 -27.75 -4.65
C ASP A 160 2.98 -26.65 -3.60
N GLU A 161 3.03 -27.03 -2.32
CA GLU A 161 3.04 -26.09 -1.17
C GLU A 161 4.26 -25.15 -1.17
N ASP A 162 5.43 -25.67 -1.56
CA ASP A 162 6.67 -24.90 -1.69
C ASP A 162 6.57 -23.85 -2.80
N ASN A 163 6.11 -24.25 -3.99
CA ASN A 163 5.96 -23.33 -5.11
C ASN A 163 4.76 -22.38 -4.95
N PHE A 164 3.69 -22.79 -4.24
CA PHE A 164 2.60 -21.91 -3.82
C PHE A 164 3.16 -20.75 -3.00
N THR A 165 3.90 -21.04 -1.92
CA THR A 165 4.43 -20.02 -1.02
C THR A 165 5.40 -19.08 -1.75
N ARG A 166 6.30 -19.64 -2.58
CA ARG A 166 7.23 -18.87 -3.42
C ARG A 166 6.55 -18.00 -4.49
N THR A 167 5.36 -18.39 -4.95
CA THR A 167 4.61 -17.67 -5.99
C THR A 167 3.69 -16.60 -5.41
N VAL A 168 2.94 -16.93 -4.36
CA VAL A 168 1.88 -16.06 -3.81
C VAL A 168 2.45 -15.00 -2.86
N THR A 169 3.47 -15.32 -2.05
CA THR A 169 4.13 -14.35 -1.15
C THR A 169 4.54 -13.05 -1.86
N PRO A 170 5.29 -13.08 -2.98
CA PRO A 170 5.67 -11.84 -3.67
C PRO A 170 4.51 -11.15 -4.38
N ILE A 171 3.38 -11.82 -4.65
CA ILE A 171 2.17 -11.16 -5.17
C ILE A 171 1.51 -10.32 -4.06
N VAL A 172 1.39 -10.88 -2.86
CA VAL A 172 0.84 -10.17 -1.68
C VAL A 172 1.77 -9.03 -1.24
N GLN A 173 3.09 -9.26 -1.23
CA GLN A 173 4.08 -8.22 -0.90
C GLN A 173 4.09 -7.08 -1.93
N GLU A 174 4.00 -7.37 -3.23
CA GLU A 174 3.84 -6.32 -4.24
C GLU A 174 2.54 -5.54 -3.99
N TYR A 175 1.43 -6.23 -3.73
CA TYR A 175 0.14 -5.60 -3.43
C TYR A 175 0.20 -4.62 -2.24
N PHE A 176 0.95 -4.91 -1.18
CA PHE A 176 1.14 -3.97 -0.06
C PHE A 176 1.79 -2.65 -0.48
N GLU A 177 2.62 -2.63 -1.52
CA GLU A 177 3.24 -1.41 -2.05
C GLU A 177 2.30 -0.61 -2.97
N HIS A 178 1.33 -1.26 -3.64
CA HIS A 178 0.53 -0.60 -4.68
C HIS A 178 -0.99 -0.60 -4.53
N GLY A 179 -1.56 -1.39 -3.62
CA GLY A 179 -2.99 -1.39 -3.30
C GLY A 179 -3.95 -1.80 -4.43
N ASP A 180 -3.46 -2.40 -5.52
CA ASP A 180 -4.30 -2.79 -6.67
C ASP A 180 -4.81 -4.23 -6.48
N SER A 181 -6.04 -4.36 -5.99
CA SER A 181 -6.68 -5.67 -5.77
C SER A 181 -7.07 -6.37 -7.06
N ASP A 182 -7.27 -5.63 -8.15
CA ASP A 182 -7.64 -6.19 -9.45
C ASP A 182 -6.42 -6.85 -10.11
N GLU A 183 -5.22 -6.27 -9.94
CA GLU A 183 -3.94 -6.90 -10.34
C GLU A 183 -3.74 -8.27 -9.65
N VAL A 184 -4.00 -8.35 -8.33
CA VAL A 184 -3.91 -9.61 -7.58
C VAL A 184 -4.97 -10.62 -8.03
N ALA A 185 -6.21 -10.17 -8.28
CA ALA A 185 -7.29 -11.04 -8.73
C ALA A 185 -7.00 -11.66 -10.11
N GLU A 186 -6.42 -10.89 -11.04
CA GLU A 186 -5.97 -11.41 -12.34
C GLU A 186 -4.83 -12.42 -12.17
N LEU A 187 -3.80 -12.10 -11.40
CA LEU A 187 -2.66 -12.99 -11.17
C LEU A 187 -3.05 -14.32 -10.50
N LEU A 188 -3.92 -14.28 -9.49
CA LEU A 188 -4.40 -15.50 -8.83
C LEU A 188 -5.40 -16.30 -9.70
N GLY A 189 -6.12 -15.63 -10.60
CA GLY A 189 -7.02 -16.28 -11.56
C GLY A 189 -6.29 -17.03 -12.67
N GLU A 190 -5.07 -16.59 -13.03
CA GLU A 190 -4.18 -17.28 -13.98
C GLU A 190 -3.43 -18.48 -13.35
N LEU A 191 -3.47 -18.65 -12.01
CA LEU A 191 -2.83 -19.77 -11.30
C LEU A 191 -3.81 -20.92 -11.02
N ASN A 192 -3.39 -22.16 -11.31
CA ASN A 192 -4.17 -23.34 -10.94
C ASN A 192 -3.98 -23.70 -9.45
N LEU A 193 -4.67 -22.96 -8.58
CA LEU A 193 -4.56 -23.10 -7.12
C LEU A 193 -5.18 -24.38 -6.54
N GLY A 194 -5.97 -25.15 -7.30
CA GLY A 194 -6.56 -26.42 -6.83
C GLY A 194 -7.27 -26.32 -5.47
N SER A 195 -6.85 -27.15 -4.52
CA SER A 195 -7.29 -27.17 -3.12
C SER A 195 -6.68 -26.04 -2.26
N MET A 196 -5.57 -25.43 -2.70
CA MET A 196 -4.83 -24.39 -1.96
C MET A 196 -5.47 -22.99 -2.03
N ARG A 197 -6.68 -22.86 -2.61
CA ARG A 197 -7.43 -21.59 -2.59
C ARG A 197 -7.65 -21.06 -1.17
N SER A 198 -7.89 -21.96 -0.21
CA SER A 198 -8.02 -21.63 1.21
C SER A 198 -6.70 -21.17 1.88
N ASP A 199 -5.55 -21.33 1.24
CA ASP A 199 -4.25 -20.93 1.80
C ASP A 199 -3.85 -19.51 1.38
N VAL A 200 -4.51 -18.92 0.38
CA VAL A 200 -4.26 -17.53 -0.04
C VAL A 200 -4.65 -16.52 1.06
N PRO A 201 -5.83 -16.58 1.70
CA PRO A 201 -6.16 -15.66 2.79
C PRO A 201 -5.31 -15.92 4.03
N LEU A 202 -4.91 -17.17 4.27
CA LEU A 202 -4.07 -17.57 5.40
C LEU A 202 -2.72 -16.87 5.28
N LEU A 203 -2.02 -17.09 4.17
CA LEU A 203 -0.74 -16.44 3.86
C LEU A 203 -0.87 -14.91 3.86
N ALA A 204 -1.93 -14.35 3.29
CA ALA A 204 -2.13 -12.90 3.22
C ALA A 204 -2.43 -12.25 4.60
N VAL A 205 -3.05 -12.99 5.53
CA VAL A 205 -3.24 -12.54 6.91
C VAL A 205 -1.96 -12.73 7.72
N SER A 206 -1.29 -13.88 7.65
CA SER A 206 -0.02 -14.12 8.37
C SER A 206 1.05 -13.07 7.98
N LEU A 207 1.24 -12.81 6.68
CA LEU A 207 2.12 -11.74 6.19
C LEU A 207 1.70 -10.33 6.66
N ALA A 208 0.44 -10.13 7.07
CA ALA A 208 -0.06 -8.85 7.58
C ALA A 208 0.02 -8.74 9.12
N LEU A 209 0.14 -9.86 9.85
CA LEU A 209 0.28 -9.86 11.32
C LEU A 209 1.63 -9.27 11.75
N GLU A 210 2.71 -9.64 11.05
CA GLU A 210 4.06 -9.11 11.21
C GLU A 210 4.22 -7.65 10.70
N ALA A 211 3.14 -7.07 10.17
CA ALA A 211 3.18 -5.89 9.31
C ALA A 211 2.44 -4.67 9.89
N LYS A 212 2.51 -3.57 9.14
CA LYS A 212 1.94 -2.29 9.54
C LYS A 212 0.41 -2.27 9.54
N ALA A 213 -0.18 -1.27 10.18
CA ALA A 213 -1.63 -1.16 10.29
C ALA A 213 -2.27 -0.90 8.92
N SER A 214 -1.62 -0.09 8.07
CA SER A 214 -2.03 0.10 6.67
C SER A 214 -2.03 -1.20 5.85
N GLN A 215 -1.12 -2.14 6.12
CA GLN A 215 -1.04 -3.42 5.42
C GLN A 215 -2.15 -4.39 5.87
N ARG A 216 -2.56 -4.33 7.15
CA ARG A 216 -3.72 -5.09 7.69
C ARG A 216 -5.06 -4.59 7.12
N GLU A 217 -5.19 -3.28 6.91
CA GLU A 217 -6.29 -2.70 6.13
C GLU A 217 -6.28 -3.22 4.67
N LEU A 218 -5.13 -3.14 3.99
CA LEU A 218 -5.00 -3.64 2.62
C LEU A 218 -5.37 -5.13 2.51
N THR A 219 -4.91 -5.99 3.43
CA THR A 219 -5.34 -7.41 3.45
C THR A 219 -6.85 -7.54 3.60
N SER A 220 -7.49 -6.77 4.50
CA SER A 220 -8.94 -6.81 4.68
C SER A 220 -9.70 -6.44 3.40
N LEU A 221 -9.26 -5.37 2.72
CA LEU A 221 -9.79 -4.96 1.42
C LEU A 221 -9.53 -6.02 0.34
N LEU A 222 -8.36 -6.67 0.33
CA LEU A 222 -8.03 -7.74 -0.61
C LEU A 222 -8.96 -8.94 -0.45
N LEU A 223 -9.18 -9.41 0.78
CA LEU A 223 -10.07 -10.55 1.03
C LEU A 223 -11.51 -10.27 0.57
N SER A 224 -12.00 -9.05 0.82
CA SER A 224 -13.30 -8.59 0.32
C SER A 224 -13.38 -8.60 -1.21
N ARG A 225 -12.29 -8.21 -1.90
CA ARG A 225 -12.22 -8.12 -3.38
C ARG A 225 -11.99 -9.46 -4.07
N LEU A 226 -11.29 -10.40 -3.45
CA LEU A 226 -11.05 -11.74 -3.98
C LEU A 226 -12.27 -12.67 -3.80
N CYS A 227 -13.04 -12.47 -2.72
CA CYS A 227 -14.25 -13.24 -2.45
C CYS A 227 -15.31 -13.01 -3.54
N GLY A 228 -15.84 -14.08 -4.11
CA GLY A 228 -16.78 -14.05 -5.23
C GLY A 228 -16.16 -13.84 -6.62
N ARG A 229 -14.84 -13.62 -6.71
CA ARG A 229 -14.10 -13.56 -7.98
C ARG A 229 -13.15 -14.73 -8.17
N VAL A 230 -12.25 -14.92 -7.21
CA VAL A 230 -11.21 -15.98 -7.23
C VAL A 230 -11.44 -16.99 -6.12
N LEU A 231 -11.96 -16.54 -4.97
CA LEU A 231 -12.19 -17.34 -3.77
C LEU A 231 -13.69 -17.45 -3.49
N SER A 232 -14.15 -18.63 -3.10
CA SER A 232 -15.50 -18.82 -2.56
C SER A 232 -15.55 -18.42 -1.08
N ARG A 233 -16.76 -18.21 -0.55
CA ARG A 233 -16.95 -18.03 0.90
C ARG A 233 -16.46 -19.23 1.72
N SER A 234 -16.55 -20.45 1.16
CA SER A 234 -16.06 -21.65 1.82
C SER A 234 -14.53 -21.69 1.91
N ASP A 235 -13.83 -21.15 0.90
CA ASP A 235 -12.37 -20.99 0.95
C ASP A 235 -11.95 -20.00 2.04
N ILE A 236 -12.66 -18.86 2.15
CA ILE A 236 -12.43 -17.88 3.23
C ILE A 236 -12.69 -18.51 4.60
N GLU A 237 -13.80 -19.23 4.79
CA GLU A 237 -14.14 -19.88 6.05
C GLU A 237 -13.12 -20.98 6.43
N ALA A 238 -12.71 -21.81 5.49
CA ALA A 238 -11.66 -22.81 5.68
C ALA A 238 -10.31 -22.15 6.04
N SER A 239 -10.01 -21.00 5.45
CA SER A 239 -8.81 -20.22 5.73
C SER A 239 -8.79 -19.67 7.16
N PHE A 240 -9.88 -19.02 7.60
CA PHE A 240 -9.99 -18.54 8.99
C PHE A 240 -10.00 -19.69 10.00
N ARG A 241 -10.46 -20.89 9.63
CA ARG A 241 -10.34 -22.10 10.44
C ARG A 241 -8.88 -22.59 10.58
N LYS A 242 -8.09 -22.55 9.50
CA LYS A 242 -6.65 -22.84 9.53
C LYS A 242 -5.91 -21.79 10.39
N LEU A 243 -6.19 -20.51 10.18
CA LEU A 243 -5.62 -19.39 10.93
C LEU A 243 -5.86 -19.51 12.45
N LEU A 244 -7.08 -19.89 12.87
CA LEU A 244 -7.38 -20.15 14.30
C LEU A 244 -6.63 -21.36 14.88
N LYS A 245 -6.25 -22.34 14.04
CA LYS A 245 -5.47 -23.51 14.44
C LYS A 245 -3.98 -23.19 14.56
N GLU A 246 -3.46 -22.33 13.68
CA GLU A 246 -2.06 -21.87 13.64
C GLU A 246 -1.75 -20.71 14.60
N LEU A 247 -2.77 -20.14 15.25
CA LEU A 247 -2.60 -19.06 16.23
C LEU A 247 -1.52 -19.32 17.32
N PRO A 248 -1.35 -20.53 17.89
CA PRO A 248 -0.27 -20.80 18.84
C PRO A 248 1.14 -20.58 18.27
N ASP A 249 1.34 -20.87 16.99
CA ASP A 249 2.62 -20.67 16.31
C ASP A 249 2.78 -19.20 15.91
N LEU A 250 1.72 -18.57 15.35
CA LEU A 250 1.70 -17.14 14.99
C LEU A 250 1.94 -16.19 16.18
N VAL A 251 1.60 -16.63 17.41
CA VAL A 251 1.88 -15.88 18.65
C VAL A 251 3.39 -15.78 18.94
N LEU A 252 4.20 -16.73 18.47
CA LEU A 252 5.65 -16.74 18.71
C LEU A 252 6.34 -15.56 18.00
N ASP A 253 5.92 -15.27 16.77
CA ASP A 253 6.42 -14.14 15.98
C ASP A 253 5.65 -12.84 16.25
N THR A 254 4.33 -12.93 16.46
CA THR A 254 3.46 -11.78 16.74
C THR A 254 2.65 -11.98 18.03
N PRO A 255 3.11 -11.51 19.20
CA PRO A 255 2.44 -11.74 20.48
C PRO A 255 0.99 -11.22 20.59
N THR A 256 0.59 -10.28 19.71
CA THR A 256 -0.77 -9.73 19.61
C THR A 256 -1.62 -10.38 18.52
N ALA A 257 -1.14 -11.46 17.88
CA ALA A 257 -1.84 -12.18 16.82
C ALA A 257 -3.30 -12.55 17.17
N PRO A 258 -3.64 -13.00 18.39
CA PRO A 258 -5.04 -13.33 18.73
C PRO A 258 -5.96 -12.12 18.59
N GLN A 259 -5.54 -10.94 19.06
CA GLN A 259 -6.34 -9.73 18.99
C GLN A 259 -6.46 -9.21 17.55
N LEU A 260 -5.39 -9.33 16.76
CA LEU A 260 -5.37 -8.95 15.34
C LEU A 260 -6.23 -9.90 14.49
N VAL A 261 -6.13 -11.22 14.69
CA VAL A 261 -6.99 -12.21 14.02
C VAL A 261 -8.46 -11.99 14.40
N GLY A 262 -8.76 -11.63 15.65
CA GLY A 262 -10.12 -11.22 16.06
C GLY A 262 -10.64 -9.97 15.33
N GLN A 263 -9.76 -9.00 15.04
CA GLN A 263 -10.11 -7.84 14.20
C GLN A 263 -10.36 -8.24 12.74
N PHE A 264 -9.54 -9.12 12.15
CA PHE A 264 -9.78 -9.67 10.81
C PHE A 264 -11.11 -10.42 10.72
N ILE A 265 -11.47 -11.26 11.72
CA ILE A 265 -12.75 -11.97 11.76
C ILE A 265 -13.92 -10.97 11.83
N ALA A 266 -13.84 -9.95 12.70
CA ALA A 266 -14.88 -8.92 12.79
C ALA A 266 -15.05 -8.15 11.47
N ARG A 267 -13.95 -7.78 10.81
CA ARG A 267 -13.96 -7.10 9.50
C ARG A 267 -14.53 -7.99 8.40
N ALA A 268 -14.13 -9.26 8.35
CA ALA A 268 -14.63 -10.25 7.39
C ALA A 268 -16.14 -10.55 7.54
N VAL A 269 -16.68 -10.52 8.76
CA VAL A 269 -18.14 -10.60 9.01
C VAL A 269 -18.86 -9.31 8.61
N ALA A 270 -18.24 -8.14 8.77
CA ALA A 270 -18.81 -6.87 8.31
C ALA A 270 -18.88 -6.80 6.77
N ASP A 271 -17.80 -7.21 6.08
CA ASP A 271 -17.70 -7.27 4.61
C ASP A 271 -18.54 -8.41 3.98
N GLN A 272 -19.27 -9.19 4.78
CA GLN A 272 -20.10 -10.33 4.33
C GLN A 272 -19.33 -11.42 3.56
N ILE A 273 -18.04 -11.58 3.85
CA ILE A 273 -17.20 -12.69 3.36
C ILE A 273 -17.17 -13.87 4.34
N LEU A 274 -17.41 -13.63 5.64
CA LEU A 274 -17.75 -14.65 6.64
C LEU A 274 -19.21 -14.56 7.09
N SER A 275 -19.78 -15.68 7.51
CA SER A 275 -21.15 -15.71 8.09
C SER A 275 -21.20 -15.00 9.44
N LYS A 276 -22.32 -14.34 9.74
CA LYS A 276 -22.60 -13.76 11.06
C LYS A 276 -22.67 -14.81 12.18
N SER A 277 -23.00 -16.06 11.82
CA SER A 277 -23.01 -17.21 12.74
C SER A 277 -21.66 -17.92 12.86
N TYR A 278 -20.61 -17.45 12.16
CA TYR A 278 -19.28 -18.09 12.18
C TYR A 278 -18.76 -18.25 13.61
N ILE A 279 -18.79 -17.17 14.39
CA ILE A 279 -18.31 -17.17 15.80
C ILE A 279 -19.18 -18.07 16.68
N ASP A 280 -20.49 -18.11 16.45
CA ASP A 280 -21.41 -18.96 17.22
C ASP A 280 -21.11 -20.46 17.03
N GLY A 281 -20.63 -20.85 15.84
CA GLY A 281 -20.23 -22.23 15.54
C GLY A 281 -19.00 -22.74 16.30
N TYR A 282 -18.25 -21.86 16.97
CA TYR A 282 -17.08 -22.21 17.79
C TYR A 282 -17.36 -22.17 19.31
N LYS A 283 -18.59 -21.86 19.73
CA LYS A 283 -18.97 -21.81 21.15
C LYS A 283 -18.95 -23.22 21.76
N GLY A 284 -18.12 -23.41 22.79
CA GLY A 284 -17.98 -24.69 23.50
C GLY A 284 -17.15 -25.75 22.76
N SER A 285 -16.49 -25.41 21.65
CA SER A 285 -15.70 -26.35 20.84
C SER A 285 -14.24 -25.91 20.62
N VAL A 286 -13.76 -24.94 21.40
CA VAL A 286 -12.42 -24.35 21.26
C VAL A 286 -11.66 -24.48 22.57
N ASP A 287 -10.69 -25.40 22.58
CA ASP A 287 -9.84 -25.67 23.73
C ASP A 287 -8.65 -24.69 23.81
N CYS A 288 -8.17 -24.21 22.67
CA CYS A 288 -7.05 -23.27 22.58
C CYS A 288 -7.42 -21.86 23.10
N GLU A 289 -6.65 -21.36 24.08
CA GLU A 289 -6.84 -20.03 24.66
C GLU A 289 -6.68 -18.89 23.65
N HIS A 290 -5.71 -18.98 22.72
CA HIS A 290 -5.47 -17.95 21.71
C HIS A 290 -6.62 -17.87 20.70
N ALA A 291 -7.13 -19.01 20.23
CA ALA A 291 -8.29 -19.06 19.36
C ALA A 291 -9.55 -18.52 20.04
N ARG A 292 -9.75 -18.83 21.34
CA ARG A 292 -10.84 -18.28 22.15
C ARG A 292 -10.73 -16.76 22.27
N ALA A 293 -9.55 -16.24 22.61
CA ALA A 293 -9.29 -14.81 22.72
C ALA A 293 -9.54 -14.05 21.39
N ALA A 294 -9.21 -14.65 20.24
CA ALA A 294 -9.51 -14.09 18.93
C ALA A 294 -11.02 -14.03 18.65
N LEU A 295 -11.75 -15.11 18.96
CA LEU A 295 -13.20 -15.18 18.79
C LEU A 295 -13.94 -14.21 19.73
N ASP A 296 -13.53 -14.11 20.99
CA ASP A 296 -14.07 -13.16 21.97
C ASP A 296 -13.83 -11.72 21.53
N ARG A 297 -12.62 -11.41 21.03
CA ARG A 297 -12.29 -10.09 20.48
C ARG A 297 -13.19 -9.74 19.29
N ALA A 298 -13.43 -10.69 18.39
CA ALA A 298 -14.33 -10.51 17.25
C ALA A 298 -15.79 -10.29 17.69
N ALA A 299 -16.27 -11.07 18.68
CA ALA A 299 -17.62 -10.96 19.23
C ALA A 299 -17.87 -9.58 19.87
N VAL A 300 -16.92 -9.08 20.67
CA VAL A 300 -16.99 -7.75 21.28
C VAL A 300 -17.05 -6.66 20.21
N LEU A 301 -16.19 -6.70 19.18
CA LEU A 301 -16.18 -5.72 18.11
C LEU A 301 -17.50 -5.68 17.32
N LEU A 302 -18.04 -6.85 16.97
CA LEU A 302 -19.33 -6.95 16.27
C LEU A 302 -20.50 -6.50 17.13
N LYS A 303 -20.44 -6.69 18.46
CA LYS A 303 -21.43 -6.17 19.40
C LYS A 303 -21.38 -4.65 19.48
N MET A 304 -20.19 -4.07 19.72
CA MET A 304 -20.00 -2.62 19.80
C MET A 304 -20.36 -1.90 18.49
N SER A 305 -20.14 -2.52 17.32
CA SER A 305 -20.58 -1.95 16.04
C SER A 305 -22.11 -1.86 15.94
N LYS A 306 -22.83 -2.91 16.36
CA LYS A 306 -24.31 -2.92 16.39
C LYS A 306 -24.89 -1.91 17.40
N GLU A 307 -24.28 -1.78 18.57
CA GLU A 307 -24.82 -1.01 19.69
C GLU A 307 -24.38 0.47 19.67
N SER A 308 -23.13 0.74 19.32
CA SER A 308 -22.53 2.09 19.35
C SER A 308 -22.33 2.71 17.96
N GLY A 309 -22.70 2.01 16.88
CA GLY A 309 -22.53 2.49 15.50
C GLY A 309 -21.06 2.58 15.05
N LEU A 310 -20.13 1.88 15.74
CA LEU A 310 -18.72 1.88 15.35
C LEU A 310 -18.54 1.35 13.93
N LYS A 311 -17.88 2.16 13.08
CA LYS A 311 -17.48 1.78 11.73
C LYS A 311 -16.32 0.78 11.81
N ILE A 312 -16.63 -0.48 11.57
CA ILE A 312 -15.65 -1.58 11.51
C ILE A 312 -14.60 -1.31 10.41
N ASP A 313 -14.96 -0.55 9.38
CA ASP A 313 -14.09 -0.12 8.28
C ASP A 313 -12.81 0.62 8.75
N ASN A 314 -12.85 1.27 9.93
CA ASN A 314 -11.70 2.01 10.48
C ASN A 314 -10.91 1.21 11.52
N LEU A 315 -11.14 -0.10 11.68
CA LEU A 315 -10.52 -0.94 12.73
C LEU A 315 -8.99 -0.91 12.76
N TRP A 316 -8.38 -0.72 11.60
CA TRP A 316 -6.92 -0.71 11.42
C TRP A 316 -6.31 0.70 11.46
N GLY A 317 -7.13 1.74 11.61
CA GLY A 317 -6.70 3.13 11.58
C GLY A 317 -6.79 3.80 10.20
N LEU A 318 -6.61 5.12 10.21
CA LEU A 318 -6.77 6.00 9.04
C LEU A 318 -5.42 6.42 8.42
N GLY A 319 -4.31 5.81 8.83
CA GLY A 319 -2.99 6.01 8.28
C GLY A 319 -2.71 5.28 6.95
N GLY A 320 -1.50 5.48 6.44
CA GLY A 320 -0.96 4.84 5.24
C GLY A 320 -0.97 5.73 3.99
N GLY A 321 0.10 5.66 3.19
CA GLY A 321 0.30 6.47 1.99
C GLY A 321 -0.67 6.22 0.83
N GLN A 322 -1.57 5.23 0.94
CA GLN A 322 -2.66 4.99 -0.02
C GLN A 322 -3.95 5.78 0.31
N ARG A 323 -4.02 6.43 1.48
CA ARG A 323 -5.18 7.25 1.87
C ARG A 323 -5.19 8.59 1.11
N PRO A 324 -6.37 9.15 0.77
CA PRO A 324 -6.47 10.49 0.20
C PRO A 324 -5.83 11.55 1.09
N VAL A 325 -5.08 12.49 0.49
CA VAL A 325 -4.36 13.55 1.22
C VAL A 325 -5.29 14.35 2.14
N ASN A 326 -6.51 14.67 1.71
CA ASN A 326 -7.50 15.38 2.52
C ASN A 326 -7.90 14.62 3.79
N GLN A 327 -7.85 13.29 3.79
CA GLN A 327 -8.09 12.49 5.01
C GLN A 327 -6.89 12.60 5.95
N LEU A 328 -5.65 12.47 5.44
CA LEU A 328 -4.44 12.64 6.24
C LEU A 328 -4.34 14.04 6.88
N ILE A 329 -4.75 15.10 6.16
CA ILE A 329 -4.85 16.48 6.69
C ILE A 329 -5.86 16.54 7.83
N ASN A 330 -7.03 15.89 7.70
CA ASN A 330 -8.03 15.86 8.76
C ASN A 330 -7.51 15.13 10.02
N GLU A 331 -6.82 14.00 9.87
CA GLU A 331 -6.23 13.27 11.01
C GLU A 331 -5.12 14.08 11.69
N VAL A 332 -4.25 14.75 10.94
CA VAL A 332 -3.25 15.70 11.47
C VAL A 332 -3.93 16.81 12.27
N ASN A 333 -5.02 17.38 11.74
CA ASN A 333 -5.79 18.43 12.41
C ASN A 333 -6.47 17.94 13.70
N LEU A 334 -6.98 16.70 13.71
CA LEU A 334 -7.59 16.07 14.89
C LEU A 334 -6.53 15.82 15.97
N LEU A 335 -5.39 15.22 15.60
CA LEU A 335 -4.25 14.97 16.48
C LEU A 335 -3.78 16.25 17.17
N LEU A 336 -3.54 17.33 16.40
CA LEU A 336 -3.09 18.60 16.96
C LEU A 336 -4.11 19.22 17.92
N LYS A 337 -5.41 19.13 17.61
CA LYS A 337 -6.50 19.61 18.49
C LYS A 337 -6.59 18.79 19.77
N GLU A 338 -6.48 17.47 19.68
CA GLU A 338 -6.43 16.57 20.83
C GLU A 338 -5.22 16.88 21.71
N TYR A 339 -4.03 17.05 21.13
CA TYR A 339 -2.83 17.40 21.86
C TYR A 339 -2.95 18.73 22.62
N VAL A 340 -3.53 19.77 22.02
CA VAL A 340 -3.71 21.07 22.68
C VAL A 340 -4.68 20.98 23.87
N LEU A 341 -5.58 19.99 23.87
CA LEU A 341 -6.51 19.72 24.98
C LEU A 341 -5.91 18.78 26.05
N SER A 342 -5.14 17.76 25.66
CA SER A 342 -4.59 16.74 26.57
C SER A 342 -3.22 17.10 27.15
N GLY A 343 -2.38 17.79 26.37
CA GLY A 343 -0.98 18.06 26.68
C GLY A 343 -0.04 16.84 26.56
N ASP A 344 -0.56 15.69 26.12
CA ASP A 344 0.17 14.42 26.07
C ASP A 344 1.05 14.31 24.82
N THR A 345 2.35 14.51 25.00
CA THR A 345 3.35 14.41 23.94
C THR A 345 3.62 12.98 23.49
N ALA A 346 3.41 11.98 24.34
CA ALA A 346 3.66 10.58 24.01
C ALA A 346 2.52 10.04 23.14
N GLU A 347 1.27 10.40 23.45
CA GLU A 347 0.11 10.08 22.61
C GLU A 347 0.21 10.74 21.23
N ALA A 348 0.51 12.05 21.19
CA ALA A 348 0.69 12.77 19.92
C ALA A 348 1.82 12.18 19.04
N GLU A 349 2.92 11.72 19.66
CA GLU A 349 3.99 11.00 18.96
C GLU A 349 3.53 9.64 18.43
N ARG A 350 2.72 8.90 19.20
CA ARG A 350 2.13 7.62 18.77
C ARG A 350 1.21 7.83 17.57
N CYS A 351 0.23 8.73 17.67
CA CYS A 351 -0.70 9.01 16.58
C CYS A 351 0.03 9.42 15.29
N LEU A 352 1.07 10.27 15.38
CA LEU A 352 1.85 10.69 14.21
C LEU A 352 2.59 9.53 13.55
N ARG A 353 3.11 8.56 14.34
CA ARG A 353 3.70 7.32 13.80
C ARG A 353 2.65 6.41 13.15
N GLU A 354 1.47 6.30 13.74
CA GLU A 354 0.35 5.49 13.23
C GLU A 354 -0.27 6.03 11.93
N LEU A 355 -0.01 7.30 11.57
CA LEU A 355 -0.33 7.81 10.23
C LEU A 355 0.55 7.22 9.12
N GLU A 356 1.71 6.65 9.46
CA GLU A 356 2.62 5.93 8.55
C GLU A 356 3.10 6.73 7.31
N VAL A 357 3.08 8.07 7.35
CA VAL A 357 3.43 8.96 6.22
C VAL A 357 4.62 9.89 6.52
N PRO A 358 5.85 9.37 6.73
CA PRO A 358 7.01 10.15 7.17
C PRO A 358 7.45 11.26 6.21
N HIS A 359 7.14 11.15 4.92
CA HIS A 359 7.41 12.18 3.91
C HIS A 359 6.34 13.28 3.85
N PHE A 360 5.29 13.18 4.66
CA PHE A 360 4.19 14.13 4.80
C PHE A 360 4.20 14.83 6.18
N HIS A 361 5.21 14.58 7.03
CA HIS A 361 5.35 15.24 8.34
C HIS A 361 5.52 16.76 8.22
N HIS A 362 5.92 17.29 7.05
CA HIS A 362 5.87 18.72 6.76
C HIS A 362 4.45 19.31 6.75
N GLU A 363 3.40 18.49 6.61
CA GLU A 363 2.01 18.91 6.80
C GLU A 363 1.70 19.13 8.27
N PHE A 364 2.07 18.17 9.11
CA PHE A 364 1.93 18.26 10.55
C PHE A 364 2.61 19.53 11.11
N VAL A 365 3.81 19.84 10.65
CA VAL A 365 4.53 21.06 11.05
C VAL A 365 3.85 22.33 10.53
N TYR A 366 3.36 22.32 9.28
CA TYR A 366 2.63 23.44 8.70
C TYR A 366 1.35 23.74 9.50
N GLU A 367 0.48 22.74 9.68
CA GLU A 367 -0.79 22.87 10.40
C GLU A 367 -0.59 23.23 11.89
N ALA A 368 0.46 22.71 12.52
CA ALA A 368 0.81 23.08 13.90
C ALA A 368 1.17 24.56 14.02
N ILE A 369 1.88 25.13 13.04
CA ILE A 369 2.23 26.56 13.05
C ILE A 369 1.01 27.41 12.71
N VAL A 370 0.21 27.03 11.71
CA VAL A 370 -1.05 27.74 11.37
C VAL A 370 -1.98 27.80 12.59
N MET A 371 -2.14 26.68 13.32
CA MET A 371 -2.90 26.63 14.57
C MET A 371 -2.36 27.60 15.64
N VAL A 372 -1.05 27.81 15.75
CA VAL A 372 -0.47 28.83 16.64
C VAL A 372 -0.83 30.24 16.16
N LEU A 373 -0.75 30.54 14.86
CA LEU A 373 -1.06 31.85 14.30
C LEU A 373 -2.54 32.23 14.47
N GLU A 374 -3.46 31.27 14.33
CA GLU A 374 -4.90 31.46 14.54
C GLU A 374 -5.30 31.52 16.03
N SER A 375 -4.44 31.02 16.93
CA SER A 375 -4.74 30.93 18.36
C SER A 375 -4.72 32.28 19.09
N LYS A 376 -5.40 32.34 20.24
CA LYS A 376 -5.47 33.53 21.10
C LYS A 376 -4.59 33.34 22.34
N GLY A 377 -3.38 33.89 22.27
CA GLY A 377 -2.43 33.96 23.39
C GLY A 377 -1.38 32.85 23.41
N ASP A 378 -0.46 32.95 24.35
CA ASP A 378 0.78 32.15 24.37
C ASP A 378 0.59 30.67 24.75
N THR A 379 -0.57 30.22 25.21
CA THR A 379 -0.77 28.84 25.70
C THR A 379 -0.59 27.81 24.60
N THR A 380 -1.30 27.96 23.48
CA THR A 380 -1.16 27.10 22.29
C THR A 380 0.25 27.17 21.72
N LEU A 381 0.86 28.36 21.72
CA LEU A 381 2.23 28.58 21.29
C LEU A 381 3.21 27.69 22.09
N GLN A 382 3.17 27.76 23.42
CA GLN A 382 4.07 26.97 24.27
C GLN A 382 3.81 25.46 24.15
N ALA A 383 2.55 25.05 24.01
CA ALA A 383 2.18 23.65 23.81
C ALA A 383 2.75 23.11 22.48
N ILE A 384 2.48 23.77 21.36
CA ILE A 384 3.00 23.35 20.04
C ILE A 384 4.53 23.39 19.99
N LEU A 385 5.16 24.39 20.61
CA LEU A 385 6.62 24.46 20.70
C LEU A 385 7.20 23.27 21.48
N LYS A 386 6.59 22.89 22.61
CA LYS A 386 6.96 21.67 23.38
C LYS A 386 6.81 20.42 22.52
N LEU A 387 5.72 20.30 21.75
CA LEU A 387 5.48 19.14 20.89
C LEU A 387 6.51 19.03 19.76
N LEU A 388 6.71 20.10 18.99
CA LEU A 388 7.69 20.12 17.89
C LEU A 388 9.11 19.85 18.40
N LYS A 389 9.47 20.34 19.59
CA LYS A 389 10.74 20.02 20.23
C LYS A 389 10.85 18.53 20.58
N SER A 390 9.83 17.97 21.22
CA SER A 390 9.78 16.53 21.56
C SER A 390 9.92 15.64 20.32
N LEU A 391 9.17 15.93 19.26
CA LEU A 391 9.15 15.15 18.02
C LEU A 391 10.42 15.31 17.17
N PHE A 392 11.14 16.43 17.32
CA PHE A 392 12.46 16.63 16.72
C PHE A 392 13.54 15.86 17.49
N ASP A 393 13.53 15.94 18.83
CA ASP A 393 14.52 15.27 19.68
C ASP A 393 14.34 13.73 19.62
N SER A 394 13.11 13.22 19.52
CA SER A 394 12.83 11.80 19.24
C SER A 394 13.04 11.39 17.78
N SER A 395 13.48 12.31 16.92
CA SER A 395 13.74 12.11 15.48
C SER A 395 12.54 11.62 14.65
N VAL A 396 11.30 11.76 15.17
CA VAL A 396 10.06 11.41 14.46
C VAL A 396 9.77 12.41 13.34
N ILE A 397 10.05 13.69 13.57
CA ILE A 397 10.08 14.70 12.52
C ILE A 397 11.54 14.96 12.16
N THR A 398 11.93 14.52 10.97
CA THR A 398 13.30 14.75 10.46
C THR A 398 13.56 16.22 10.20
N LEU A 399 14.83 16.63 10.19
CA LEU A 399 15.24 18.01 9.89
C LEU A 399 14.72 18.52 8.54
N ASP A 400 14.62 17.65 7.51
CA ASP A 400 14.01 17.99 6.21
C ASP A 400 12.53 18.33 6.36
N GLN A 401 11.77 17.47 7.06
CA GLN A 401 10.33 17.65 7.24
C GLN A 401 10.00 18.85 8.11
N MET A 402 10.77 19.06 9.19
CA MET A 402 10.67 20.26 10.02
C MET A 402 10.92 21.52 9.17
N ARG A 403 12.04 21.56 8.45
CA ARG A 403 12.38 22.70 7.59
C ARG A 403 11.30 23.01 6.55
N ARG A 404 10.81 21.99 5.84
CA ARG A 404 9.81 22.16 4.78
C ARG A 404 8.45 22.62 5.31
N GLY A 405 8.08 22.27 6.55
CA GLY A 405 6.90 22.81 7.21
C GLY A 405 7.00 24.33 7.43
N TYR A 406 8.10 24.81 8.01
CA TYR A 406 8.34 26.24 8.19
C TYR A 406 8.44 26.99 6.85
N GLU A 407 9.18 26.44 5.87
CA GLU A 407 9.32 27.07 4.55
C GLU A 407 7.97 27.26 3.84
N ARG A 408 7.03 26.30 3.97
CA ARG A 408 5.67 26.47 3.46
C ARG A 408 4.93 27.63 4.12
N VAL A 409 4.93 27.69 5.46
CA VAL A 409 4.29 28.81 6.18
C VAL A 409 4.90 30.15 5.77
N TYR A 410 6.21 30.21 5.50
CA TYR A 410 6.86 31.44 5.03
C TYR A 410 6.42 31.85 3.61
N MET A 411 6.08 30.89 2.75
CA MET A 411 5.52 31.18 1.41
C MET A 411 4.05 31.63 1.53
N ASP A 412 3.28 30.96 2.37
CA ASP A 412 1.82 31.12 2.47
C ASP A 412 1.41 32.25 3.44
N ILE A 413 2.35 32.85 4.19
CA ILE A 413 2.09 33.90 5.20
C ILE A 413 1.32 35.11 4.66
N ALA A 414 1.45 35.41 3.37
CA ALA A 414 0.72 36.50 2.73
C ALA A 414 -0.79 36.20 2.63
N GLU A 415 -1.14 34.94 2.39
CA GLU A 415 -2.52 34.44 2.36
C GLU A 415 -3.05 34.27 3.78
N ILE A 416 -2.29 33.64 4.69
CA ILE A 416 -2.64 33.51 6.12
C ILE A 416 -2.91 34.89 6.77
N ASN A 417 -2.16 35.93 6.40
CA ASN A 417 -2.37 37.29 6.91
C ASN A 417 -3.68 37.95 6.41
N ILE A 418 -4.38 37.41 5.41
CA ILE A 418 -5.71 37.87 5.00
C ILE A 418 -6.72 37.54 6.09
N ASP A 419 -6.68 36.29 6.59
CA ASP A 419 -7.61 35.79 7.61
C ASP A 419 -7.15 36.10 9.04
N VAL A 420 -5.84 36.15 9.28
CA VAL A 420 -5.22 36.46 10.58
C VAL A 420 -4.48 37.80 10.53
N PRO A 421 -5.14 38.90 10.96
CA PRO A 421 -4.43 40.16 11.20
C PRO A 421 -3.28 39.96 12.18
N CYS A 422 -2.11 40.50 11.84
CA CYS A 422 -0.85 40.37 12.60
C CYS A 422 -0.14 39.00 12.53
N ALA A 423 -0.52 38.11 11.59
CA ALA A 423 0.16 36.82 11.37
C ALA A 423 1.69 36.94 11.27
N TYR A 424 2.21 37.94 10.56
CA TYR A 424 3.65 38.20 10.44
C TYR A 424 4.37 38.36 11.80
N SER A 425 3.81 39.13 12.72
CA SER A 425 4.41 39.34 14.05
C SER A 425 4.27 38.13 14.97
N LEU A 426 3.20 37.34 14.80
CA LEU A 426 3.03 36.07 15.52
C LEU A 426 4.02 35.02 15.00
N LEU A 427 4.24 34.96 13.69
CA LEU A 427 5.23 34.10 13.05
C LEU A 427 6.66 34.45 13.48
N GLU A 428 7.04 35.73 13.43
CA GLU A 428 8.36 36.21 13.89
C GLU A 428 8.62 35.80 15.35
N HIS A 429 7.65 36.03 16.24
CA HIS A 429 7.71 35.62 17.65
C HIS A 429 7.80 34.09 17.84
N PHE A 430 7.06 33.31 17.05
CA PHE A 430 7.11 31.85 17.11
C PHE A 430 8.46 31.30 16.62
N VAL A 431 8.98 31.83 15.53
CA VAL A 431 10.27 31.43 14.95
C VAL A 431 11.43 31.76 15.90
N ASP A 432 11.43 32.92 16.55
CA ASP A 432 12.46 33.28 17.54
C ASP A 432 12.44 32.36 18.78
N LYS A 433 11.25 31.99 19.27
CA LYS A 433 11.13 30.98 20.34
C LYS A 433 11.57 29.58 19.87
N SER A 434 11.25 29.21 18.62
CA SER A 434 11.64 27.93 18.01
C SER A 434 13.15 27.80 17.82
N PHE A 435 13.81 28.90 17.43
CA PHE A 435 15.27 28.99 17.38
C PHE A 435 15.88 28.91 18.80
N SER A 436 15.30 29.61 19.77
CA SER A 436 15.74 29.61 21.17
C SER A 436 15.59 28.24 21.85
N ALA A 437 14.57 27.46 21.47
CA ALA A 437 14.34 26.08 21.91
C ALA A 437 15.16 25.03 21.11
N ALA A 438 15.99 25.46 20.14
CA ALA A 438 16.74 24.59 19.24
C ALA A 438 15.85 23.54 18.52
N VAL A 439 14.70 24.00 17.99
CA VAL A 439 13.83 23.25 17.06
C VAL A 439 14.24 23.50 15.61
N ILE A 440 14.74 24.71 15.32
CA ILE A 440 15.18 25.14 13.99
C ILE A 440 16.60 25.70 14.01
N ASP A 441 17.28 25.66 12.86
CA ASP A 441 18.62 26.22 12.72
C ASP A 441 18.59 27.73 12.45
N LYS A 442 19.77 28.37 12.54
CA LYS A 442 19.89 29.81 12.28
C LYS A 442 19.45 30.19 10.86
N LYS A 443 19.74 29.35 9.86
CA LYS A 443 19.40 29.64 8.45
C LYS A 443 17.89 29.73 8.26
N LEU A 444 17.15 28.79 8.82
CA LEU A 444 15.69 28.76 8.76
C LEU A 444 15.05 29.91 9.54
N ARG A 445 15.66 30.37 10.65
CA ARG A 445 15.22 31.60 11.33
C ARG A 445 15.48 32.85 10.51
N ASP A 446 16.68 32.97 9.92
CA ASP A 446 17.08 34.13 9.10
C ASP A 446 16.30 34.24 7.77
N LEU A 447 15.56 33.19 7.36
CA LEU A 447 14.63 33.18 6.23
C LEU A 447 13.21 33.66 6.55
N CYS A 448 12.88 33.94 7.82
CA CYS A 448 11.54 34.33 8.23
C CYS A 448 11.12 35.67 7.57
N PRO A 449 9.95 35.73 6.91
CA PRO A 449 9.53 36.93 6.19
C PRO A 449 9.03 38.01 7.15
N CYS A 450 9.77 39.10 7.30
CA CYS A 450 9.29 40.29 8.02
C CYS A 450 8.39 41.14 7.10
N ARG A 451 7.17 41.50 7.53
CA ARG A 451 6.36 42.50 6.82
C ARG A 451 7.04 43.86 6.93
N GLY A 452 7.70 44.27 5.85
CA GLY A 452 8.34 45.58 5.76
C GLY A 452 7.39 46.69 6.21
N ARG A 453 7.71 47.32 7.34
CA ARG A 453 6.93 48.42 7.89
C ARG A 453 6.86 49.49 6.81
N LYS A 454 5.68 49.70 6.18
CA LYS A 454 5.51 50.79 5.21
C LYS A 454 5.98 52.05 5.91
N ARG A 455 7.12 52.59 5.47
CA ARG A 455 7.51 53.94 5.83
C ARG A 455 6.45 54.82 5.17
N PHE A 456 5.47 55.25 5.96
CA PHE A 456 4.83 56.51 5.67
C PHE A 456 5.98 57.50 5.52
N VAL A 457 6.11 58.07 4.34
CA VAL A 457 7.08 59.12 4.09
C VAL A 457 6.63 60.27 4.98
N SER A 458 7.29 60.41 6.13
CA SER A 458 7.09 61.55 7.00
C SER A 458 7.48 62.78 6.20
N GLU A 459 6.51 63.67 6.00
CA GLU A 459 6.71 65.00 5.41
C GLU A 459 7.89 65.67 6.11
N GLY A 460 9.04 65.76 5.43
CA GLY A 460 10.29 65.93 6.17
C GLY A 460 11.57 65.78 5.36
N ASP A 461 11.54 66.06 4.06
CA ASP A 461 12.76 66.58 3.42
C ASP A 461 12.36 67.71 2.46
N GLY A 462 13.03 68.85 2.59
CA GLY A 462 12.56 70.11 2.02
C GLY A 462 12.62 70.08 0.49
N GLY A 463 11.50 70.35 -0.16
CA GLY A 463 11.45 70.51 -1.61
C GLY A 463 12.39 71.63 -2.06
N LEU A 464 13.56 71.26 -2.57
CA LEU A 464 14.52 72.20 -3.13
C LEU A 464 13.96 72.73 -4.44
N LEU A 465 13.25 73.86 -4.37
CA LEU A 465 12.76 74.58 -5.54
C LEU A 465 13.94 74.87 -6.46
N LYS A 466 13.91 74.33 -7.68
CA LYS A 466 14.80 74.80 -8.75
C LYS A 466 14.49 76.28 -8.99
N LEU A 467 15.47 77.13 -8.72
CA LEU A 467 15.45 78.50 -9.21
C LEU A 467 15.67 78.46 -10.72
N GLU A 468 14.57 78.62 -11.47
CA GLU A 468 14.65 79.16 -12.82
C GLU A 468 14.97 80.66 -12.72
N THR A 469 16.04 81.08 -13.38
CA THR A 469 16.31 82.51 -13.60
C THR A 469 16.81 82.70 -15.03
N TYR A 470 15.86 83.09 -15.88
CA TYR A 470 15.96 83.84 -17.16
C TYR A 470 17.27 83.78 -17.96
#